data_AF-A0A7V4LRT6-F1
#
_entry.id   AF-A0A7V4LRT6-F1
#
_cell.length_a   1.000
_cell.length_b   1.000
_cell.length_c   1.000
_cell.angle_alpha   90.00
_cell.angle_beta   90.00
_cell.angle_gamma   90.00
#
_symmetry.space_group_name_H-M   'P 1'
#
loop_
_entity.id
_entity.type
_entity.pdbx_description
1 polymer ?
#
loop_
_entity_poly.entity_id
_entity_poly.type
_entity_poly.pdbx_seq_one_letter_code
_entity_poly.pdbx_strand_id
1 'polypeptide(L)'
;MKLTDLRGILQYVPQFREKTFVISLDGAVVTDENFANILTDIALMRSLNIRVVLVHGASAQIKALGEEQGIQPSNLDGAGVTDAATLKLALTASNRLTHEILEGLSANDLRAACTNAILAYPLGILDGVDHLLT
;
A
#
# COMPACT_ATOMS: atom_id res chain seq x y z
N MET A 1 26.42 5.45 -15.11
CA MET A 1 26.73 5.16 -13.70
C MET A 1 28.22 5.45 -13.46
N LYS A 2 28.57 6.36 -12.55
CA LYS A 2 29.99 6.66 -12.25
C LYS A 2 30.49 5.68 -11.18
N LEU A 3 31.76 5.28 -11.23
CA LEU A 3 32.35 4.33 -10.25
C LEU A 3 32.25 4.80 -8.78
N THR A 4 32.15 6.10 -8.56
CA THR A 4 31.93 6.72 -7.24
C THR A 4 30.56 6.37 -6.65
N ASP A 5 29.53 6.15 -7.49
CA ASP A 5 28.17 5.85 -7.05
C ASP A 5 28.13 4.47 -6.36
N LEU A 6 28.92 3.50 -6.86
CA LEU A 6 29.05 2.17 -6.25
C LEU A 6 29.70 2.20 -4.85
N ARG A 7 30.65 3.11 -4.61
CA ARG A 7 31.31 3.23 -3.30
C ARG A 7 30.37 3.76 -2.23
N GLY A 8 29.44 4.65 -2.59
CA GLY A 8 28.38 5.12 -1.70
C GLY A 8 27.43 3.98 -1.29
N ILE A 9 27.05 3.13 -2.26
CA ILE A 9 26.21 1.94 -2.00
C ILE A 9 26.89 0.98 -1.02
N LEU A 10 28.22 0.78 -1.12
CA LEU A 10 28.98 -0.07 -0.21
C LEU A 10 29.01 0.42 1.25
N GLN A 11 28.77 1.71 1.50
CA GLN A 11 28.57 2.23 2.86
C GLN A 11 27.11 2.12 3.33
N TYR A 12 26.17 2.28 2.42
CA TYR A 12 24.73 2.22 2.72
C TYR A 12 24.26 0.79 3.08
N VAL A 13 24.73 -0.22 2.35
CA VAL A 13 24.29 -1.61 2.55
C VAL A 13 24.55 -2.12 3.97
N PRO A 14 25.75 -1.97 4.57
CA PRO A 14 25.99 -2.36 5.96
C PRO A 14 25.10 -1.63 6.98
N GLN A 15 24.72 -0.38 6.70
CA GLN A 15 23.94 0.45 7.62
C GLN A 15 22.49 -0.04 7.75
N PHE A 16 21.89 -0.51 6.64
CA PHE A 16 20.46 -0.86 6.59
C PHE A 16 20.19 -2.36 6.48
N ARG A 17 21.24 -3.19 6.34
CA ARG A 17 21.12 -4.64 6.43
C ARG A 17 20.39 -5.06 7.72
N GLU A 18 19.46 -5.99 7.60
CA GLU A 18 18.57 -6.49 8.65
C GLU A 18 17.64 -5.44 9.30
N LYS A 19 17.62 -4.19 8.80
CA LYS A 19 16.63 -3.20 9.21
C LYS A 19 15.30 -3.43 8.50
N THR A 20 14.23 -2.91 9.09
CA THR A 20 12.88 -2.98 8.53
C THR A 20 12.49 -1.63 7.97
N PHE A 21 12.11 -1.59 6.70
CA PHE A 21 11.59 -0.43 6.02
C PHE A 21 10.07 -0.60 5.86
N VAL A 22 9.32 0.39 6.33
CA VAL A 22 7.88 0.48 6.09
C VAL A 22 7.69 1.46 4.94
N ILE A 23 7.14 0.97 3.82
CA ILE A 23 6.96 1.73 2.60
C ILE A 23 5.46 1.90 2.38
N SER A 24 5.00 3.15 2.39
CA SER A 24 3.62 3.50 2.06
C SER A 24 3.52 3.80 0.57
N LEU A 25 2.62 3.11 -0.13
CA LEU A 25 2.31 3.31 -1.54
C LEU A 25 0.92 3.91 -1.69
N ASP A 26 0.79 4.92 -2.53
CA ASP A 26 -0.52 5.41 -2.93
C ASP A 26 -1.18 4.37 -3.86
N GLY A 27 -2.50 4.20 -3.75
CA GLY A 27 -3.24 3.27 -4.61
C GLY A 27 -3.09 3.61 -6.09
N ALA A 28 -2.97 4.89 -6.45
CA ALA A 28 -2.75 5.32 -7.83
C ALA A 28 -1.41 4.85 -8.41
N VAL A 29 -0.37 4.71 -7.56
CA VAL A 29 0.96 4.26 -7.99
C VAL A 29 0.93 2.80 -8.41
N VAL A 30 0.08 1.97 -7.81
CA VAL A 30 -0.03 0.54 -8.13
C VAL A 30 -0.57 0.32 -9.54
N THR A 31 -1.40 1.23 -10.04
CA THR A 31 -1.97 1.19 -11.40
C THR A 31 -1.12 1.90 -12.45
N ASP A 32 0.00 2.51 -12.04
CA ASP A 32 0.90 3.24 -12.93
C ASP A 32 1.86 2.28 -13.65
N GLU A 33 2.26 2.62 -14.88
CA GLU A 33 3.23 1.82 -15.66
C GLU A 33 4.58 1.68 -14.93
N ASN A 34 4.94 2.65 -14.08
CA ASN A 34 6.17 2.64 -13.31
C ASN A 34 6.13 1.69 -12.09
N PHE A 35 4.98 1.09 -11.76
CA PHE A 35 4.86 0.20 -10.61
C PHE A 35 5.82 -0.99 -10.66
N ALA A 36 6.08 -1.53 -11.86
CA ALA A 36 7.03 -2.63 -12.07
C ALA A 36 8.47 -2.26 -11.65
N ASN A 37 8.87 -1.00 -11.87
CA ASN A 37 10.20 -0.52 -11.45
C ASN A 37 10.29 -0.43 -9.92
N ILE A 38 9.22 0.01 -9.25
CA ILE A 38 9.16 0.06 -7.79
C ILE A 38 9.28 -1.35 -7.18
N LEU A 39 8.62 -2.33 -7.78
CA LEU A 39 8.74 -3.73 -7.36
C LEU A 39 10.16 -4.27 -7.54
N THR A 40 10.84 -3.88 -8.62
CA THR A 40 12.25 -4.21 -8.87
C THR A 40 13.16 -3.60 -7.79
N ASP A 41 12.91 -2.36 -7.40
CA ASP A 41 13.67 -1.70 -6.32
C ASP A 41 13.44 -2.39 -4.97
N ILE A 42 12.21 -2.83 -4.68
CA ILE A 42 11.90 -3.64 -3.49
C ILE A 42 12.63 -4.98 -3.53
N ALA A 43 12.72 -5.62 -4.69
CA ALA A 43 13.48 -6.86 -4.86
C ALA A 43 14.97 -6.66 -4.58
N LEU A 44 15.54 -5.55 -5.04
CA LEU A 44 16.90 -5.16 -4.73
C LEU A 44 17.10 -4.97 -3.22
N MET A 45 16.20 -4.27 -2.52
CA MET A 45 16.27 -4.13 -1.06
C MET A 45 16.24 -5.49 -0.36
N ARG A 46 15.38 -6.41 -0.79
CA ARG A 46 15.31 -7.78 -0.24
C ARG A 46 16.59 -8.56 -0.47
N SER A 47 17.21 -8.45 -1.65
CA SER A 47 18.51 -9.09 -1.97
C SER A 47 19.66 -8.60 -1.08
N LEU A 48 19.54 -7.38 -0.55
CA LEU A 48 20.49 -6.76 0.37
C LEU A 48 20.20 -7.07 1.85
N ASN A 49 19.29 -8.02 2.13
CA ASN A 49 18.84 -8.39 3.48
C ASN A 49 18.10 -7.27 4.22
N ILE A 50 17.47 -6.33 3.51
CA ILE A 50 16.57 -5.35 4.11
C ILE A 50 15.18 -5.98 4.20
N ARG A 51 14.51 -5.85 5.34
CA ARG A 51 13.13 -6.32 5.55
C ARG A 51 12.18 -5.22 5.10
N VAL A 52 11.15 -5.58 4.34
CA VAL A 52 10.22 -4.60 3.78
C VAL A 52 8.81 -4.95 4.24
N VAL A 53 8.09 -3.94 4.74
CA VAL A 53 6.64 -3.96 4.99
C VAL A 53 6.03 -2.96 4.03
N LEU A 54 5.11 -3.43 3.19
CA LEU A 54 4.37 -2.58 2.26
C LEU A 54 3.00 -2.28 2.85
N VAL A 55 2.64 -1.00 2.85
CA VAL A 55 1.30 -0.51 3.16
C VAL A 55 0.80 0.23 1.93
N HIS A 56 -0.45 0.03 1.55
CA HIS A 56 -1.01 0.72 0.40
C HIS A 56 -2.35 1.37 0.72
N GLY A 57 -2.60 2.52 0.11
CA GLY A 57 -3.94 3.10 0.00
C GLY A 57 -4.75 2.41 -1.10
N ALA A 58 -6.03 2.78 -1.24
CA ALA A 58 -6.90 2.27 -2.31
C ALA A 58 -7.88 3.34 -2.85
N SER A 59 -7.67 4.62 -2.53
CA SER A 59 -8.63 5.70 -2.80
C SER A 59 -9.02 5.80 -4.28
N ALA A 60 -8.05 5.65 -5.20
CA ALA A 60 -8.30 5.66 -6.64
C ALA A 60 -9.19 4.48 -7.06
N GLN A 61 -8.93 3.28 -6.52
CA GLN A 61 -9.68 2.07 -6.80
C GLN A 61 -11.10 2.12 -6.21
N ILE A 62 -11.25 2.69 -5.01
CA ILE A 62 -12.56 2.89 -4.37
C ILE A 62 -13.42 3.80 -5.23
N LYS A 63 -12.85 4.92 -5.71
CA LYS A 63 -13.55 5.86 -6.57
C LYS A 63 -13.99 5.20 -7.88
N ALA A 64 -13.08 4.51 -8.57
CA ALA A 64 -13.38 3.82 -9.82
C ALA A 64 -14.48 2.76 -9.66
N LEU A 65 -14.42 1.97 -8.58
CA LEU A 65 -15.42 0.94 -8.28
C LEU A 65 -16.79 1.55 -7.91
N GLY A 66 -16.78 2.68 -7.19
CA GLY A 66 -18.00 3.43 -6.88
C GLY A 66 -18.67 3.95 -8.15
N GLU A 67 -17.90 4.53 -9.07
CA GLU A 67 -18.39 4.98 -10.38
C GLU A 67 -18.98 3.82 -11.20
N GLU A 68 -18.31 2.66 -11.23
CA GLU A 68 -18.80 1.46 -11.91
C GLU A 68 -20.13 0.94 -11.33
N GLN A 69 -20.29 0.97 -10.01
CA GLN A 69 -21.47 0.46 -9.32
C GLN A 69 -22.57 1.51 -9.13
N GLY A 70 -22.35 2.77 -9.53
CA GLY A 70 -23.28 3.87 -9.31
C GLY A 70 -23.42 4.25 -7.83
N ILE A 71 -22.42 3.97 -7.01
CA ILE A 71 -22.37 4.27 -5.58
C ILE A 71 -21.37 5.41 -5.37
N GLN A 72 -21.81 6.54 -4.81
CA GLN A 72 -20.92 7.63 -4.46
C GLN A 72 -20.26 7.35 -3.10
N PRO A 73 -18.93 7.18 -3.03
CA PRO A 73 -18.24 6.96 -1.77
C PRO A 73 -18.35 8.19 -0.86
N SER A 74 -18.73 8.00 0.40
CA SER A 74 -18.81 9.07 1.40
C SER A 74 -17.44 9.57 1.84
N ASN A 75 -16.42 8.72 1.70
CA ASN A 75 -15.05 8.96 2.13
C ASN A 75 -14.07 8.14 1.27
N LEU A 76 -13.01 8.78 0.79
CA LEU A 76 -12.00 8.13 -0.06
C LEU A 76 -10.64 7.99 0.63
N ASP A 77 -10.31 8.86 1.57
CA ASP A 77 -8.99 8.93 2.22
C ASP A 77 -8.94 8.24 3.58
N GLY A 78 -10.10 7.83 4.11
CA GLY A 78 -10.19 7.17 5.41
C GLY A 78 -10.15 8.11 6.61
N ALA A 79 -10.17 9.42 6.41
CA ALA A 79 -10.20 10.41 7.50
C ALA A 79 -11.61 10.96 7.78
N GLY A 80 -12.51 10.88 6.79
CA GLY A 80 -13.90 11.34 6.90
C GLY A 80 -14.88 10.32 7.49
N VAL A 81 -16.19 10.59 7.33
CA VAL A 81 -17.28 9.69 7.72
C VAL A 81 -17.41 8.56 6.70
N THR A 82 -17.27 7.30 7.15
CA THR A 82 -17.35 6.12 6.28
C THR A 82 -18.65 5.38 6.50
N ASP A 83 -19.55 5.42 5.52
CA ASP A 83 -20.78 4.64 5.57
C ASP A 83 -20.55 3.17 5.19
N ALA A 84 -21.58 2.33 5.40
CA ALA A 84 -21.49 0.90 5.13
C ALA A 84 -21.27 0.56 3.64
N ALA A 85 -21.80 1.38 2.73
CA ALA A 85 -21.63 1.18 1.29
C ALA A 85 -20.18 1.46 0.87
N THR A 86 -19.62 2.55 1.38
CA THR A 86 -18.24 2.97 1.17
C THR A 86 -17.26 1.98 1.77
N LEU A 87 -17.50 1.48 3.00
CA LEU A 87 -16.67 0.44 3.60
C LEU A 87 -16.64 -0.83 2.73
N LYS A 88 -17.79 -1.23 2.17
CA LYS A 88 -17.86 -2.41 1.29
C LYS A 88 -17.06 -2.21 0.00
N LEU A 89 -17.13 -1.02 -0.59
CA LEU A 89 -16.28 -0.65 -1.74
C LEU A 89 -14.80 -0.69 -1.36
N ALA A 90 -14.43 -0.10 -0.21
CA ALA A 90 -13.06 -0.08 0.30
C ALA A 90 -12.49 -1.48 0.51
N LEU A 91 -13.23 -2.38 1.15
CA LEU A 91 -12.81 -3.77 1.32
C LEU A 91 -12.58 -4.46 -0.02
N THR A 92 -13.48 -4.28 -0.98
CA THR A 92 -13.38 -4.92 -2.30
C THR A 92 -12.19 -4.39 -3.08
N ALA A 93 -12.07 -3.06 -3.17
CA ALA A 93 -10.99 -2.37 -3.87
C ALA A 93 -9.61 -2.68 -3.25
N SER A 94 -9.51 -2.62 -1.92
CA SER A 94 -8.25 -2.90 -1.22
C SER A 94 -7.81 -4.35 -1.40
N ASN A 95 -8.72 -5.33 -1.26
CA ASN A 95 -8.35 -6.74 -1.45
C ASN A 95 -7.87 -7.02 -2.88
N ARG A 96 -8.58 -6.48 -3.88
CA ARG A 96 -8.14 -6.60 -5.27
C ARG A 96 -6.75 -6.03 -5.46
N LEU A 97 -6.51 -4.82 -4.95
CA LEU A 97 -5.22 -4.16 -5.07
C LEU A 97 -4.10 -4.93 -4.34
N THR A 98 -4.37 -5.48 -3.16
CA THR A 98 -3.43 -6.35 -2.44
C THR A 98 -3.03 -7.54 -3.30
N HIS A 99 -3.97 -8.18 -4.00
CA HIS A 99 -3.68 -9.31 -4.89
C HIS A 99 -2.85 -8.90 -6.11
N GLU A 100 -3.11 -7.74 -6.71
CA GLU A 100 -2.30 -7.19 -7.82
C GLU A 100 -0.85 -6.93 -7.37
N ILE A 101 -0.64 -6.38 -6.16
CA ILE A 101 0.70 -6.19 -5.59
C ILE A 101 1.40 -7.54 -5.35
N LEU A 102 0.68 -8.53 -4.78
CA LEU A 102 1.25 -9.86 -4.52
C LEU A 102 1.65 -10.57 -5.81
N GLU A 103 0.84 -10.45 -6.87
CA GLU A 103 1.17 -10.97 -8.21
C GLU A 103 2.42 -10.30 -8.76
N GLY A 104 2.50 -8.97 -8.70
CA GLY A 104 3.68 -8.22 -9.16
C GLY A 104 4.95 -8.59 -8.39
N LEU A 105 4.86 -8.78 -7.06
CA LEU A 105 5.98 -9.26 -6.26
C LEU A 105 6.40 -10.68 -6.66
N SER A 106 5.43 -11.58 -6.88
CA SER A 106 5.72 -12.95 -7.32
C SER A 106 6.39 -12.99 -8.70
N ALA A 107 6.01 -12.09 -9.62
CA ALA A 107 6.66 -11.96 -10.92
C ALA A 107 8.13 -11.52 -10.84
N ASN A 108 8.53 -10.93 -9.71
CA ASN A 108 9.91 -10.54 -9.39
C ASN A 108 10.60 -11.54 -8.44
N ASP A 109 10.12 -12.80 -8.40
CA ASP A 109 10.64 -13.87 -7.53
C ASP A 109 10.61 -13.56 -6.03
N LEU A 110 9.76 -12.62 -5.60
CA LEU A 110 9.58 -12.27 -4.19
C LEU A 110 8.39 -13.01 -3.60
N ARG A 111 8.62 -13.65 -2.46
CA ARG A 111 7.56 -14.19 -1.62
C ARG A 111 7.05 -13.11 -0.68
N ALA A 112 5.74 -12.90 -0.69
CA ALA A 112 5.06 -11.95 0.16
C ALA A 112 3.80 -12.57 0.77
N ALA A 113 3.34 -11.99 1.88
CA ALA A 113 2.11 -12.40 2.55
C ALA A 113 1.36 -11.17 3.04
N CYS A 114 0.03 -11.21 2.89
CA CYS A 114 -0.86 -10.29 3.61
C CYS A 114 -1.07 -10.82 5.04
N THR A 115 -1.18 -9.91 6.02
CA THR A 115 -1.30 -10.27 7.44
C THR A 115 -2.52 -9.61 8.06
N ASN A 116 -3.06 -10.21 9.11
CA ASN A 116 -4.10 -9.63 9.96
C ASN A 116 -3.51 -8.88 11.16
N ALA A 117 -2.34 -8.25 11.00
CA ALA A 117 -1.60 -7.63 12.10
C ALA A 117 -2.24 -6.33 12.63
N ILE A 118 -3.25 -5.79 11.94
CA ILE A 118 -3.94 -4.56 12.33
C ILE A 118 -5.31 -4.90 12.88
N LEU A 119 -5.58 -4.42 14.09
CA LEU A 119 -6.91 -4.38 14.68
C LEU A 119 -7.36 -2.92 14.71
N ALA A 120 -8.53 -2.65 14.15
CA ALA A 120 -9.14 -1.32 14.13
C ALA A 120 -10.35 -1.28 15.07
N TYR A 121 -10.62 -0.09 15.61
CA TYR A 121 -11.80 0.24 16.38
C TYR A 121 -12.45 1.48 15.76
N PRO A 122 -13.80 1.60 15.79
CA PRO A 122 -14.47 2.78 15.28
C PRO A 122 -13.97 4.06 15.96
N LEU A 123 -13.78 5.12 15.18
CA LEU A 123 -13.34 6.42 15.68
C LEU A 123 -14.36 7.05 16.64
N GLY A 124 -15.64 6.76 16.43
CA GLY A 124 -16.75 7.24 17.25
C GLY A 124 -17.18 8.66 16.89
N ILE A 125 -17.59 9.42 17.90
CA ILE A 125 -18.11 10.78 17.73
C ILE A 125 -17.00 11.79 18.06
N LEU A 126 -16.59 12.58 17.07
CA LEU A 126 -15.63 13.67 17.22
C LEU A 126 -16.30 14.99 16.87
N ASP A 127 -16.14 16.01 17.72
CA ASP A 127 -16.72 17.34 17.54
C ASP A 127 -18.23 17.34 17.20
N GLY A 128 -18.97 16.36 17.74
CA GLY A 128 -20.41 16.18 17.52
C GLY A 128 -20.78 15.47 16.21
N VAL A 129 -19.80 15.01 15.42
CA VAL A 129 -20.00 14.25 14.18
C VAL A 129 -19.68 12.77 14.44
N ASP A 130 -20.62 11.89 14.11
CA ASP A 130 -20.40 10.44 14.15
C ASP A 130 -19.66 9.99 12.89
N HIS A 131 -18.47 9.40 13.06
CA HIS A 131 -17.64 8.91 11.98
C HIS A 131 -18.04 7.51 11.47
N LEU A 132 -19.06 6.88 12.08
CA LEU A 132 -19.63 5.60 11.67
C LEU A 132 -18.58 4.47 11.67
N LEU A 133 -18.15 4.01 10.49
CA LEU A 133 -17.27 2.85 10.28
C LEU A 133 -15.84 3.23 9.90
N THR A 134 -15.46 4.50 10.12
CA THR A 134 -14.06 4.95 10.07
C THR A 134 -13.32 4.47 11.31
#